data_AF-A0A8T3R6L9-F1
#
_entry.id   AF-A0A8T3R6L9-F1
#
_cell.length_a   1.000
_cell.length_b   1.000
_cell.length_c   1.000
_cell.angle_alpha   90.00
_cell.angle_beta   90.00
_cell.angle_gamma   90.00
#
_symmetry.space_group_name_H-M   'P 1'
#
loop_
_entity.id
_entity.type
_entity.pdbx_description
1 polymer ?
#
loop_
_entity_poly.entity_id
_entity_poly.type
_entity_poly.pdbx_seq_one_letter_code
_entity_poly.pdbx_strand_id
1 'polypeptide(L)'
;MDPRDLLRPLPDGAACTACGATVPAGRIRILARRDDVAFVELACHQCGSDALGLLISSNSIDGAPLLDVAGEPDAVGSIIRPISDADVETVRADLAAWTGDLVDWLARLDGDDGPGDRHGPDAAG
;
A
#
# COMPACT_ATOMS: atom_id res chain seq x y z
N MET A 1 -18.04 -19.99 -20.48
CA MET A 1 -16.82 -19.93 -19.68
C MET A 1 -15.81 -20.84 -20.35
N ASP A 2 -14.75 -20.27 -20.91
CA ASP A 2 -13.64 -21.00 -21.54
C ASP A 2 -12.69 -21.50 -20.43
N PRO A 3 -12.21 -22.75 -20.44
CA PRO A 3 -11.16 -23.22 -19.52
C PRO A 3 -9.85 -22.42 -19.60
N ARG A 4 -9.64 -21.61 -20.65
CA ARG A 4 -8.56 -20.61 -20.74
C ARG A 4 -8.83 -19.32 -19.93
N ASP A 5 -10.08 -19.08 -19.52
CA ASP A 5 -10.44 -17.99 -18.60
C ASP A 5 -10.07 -18.31 -17.15
N LEU A 6 -9.41 -19.44 -16.89
CA LEU A 6 -8.92 -19.81 -15.56
C LEU A 6 -7.58 -19.14 -15.32
N LEU A 7 -7.60 -17.99 -14.63
CA LEU A 7 -6.43 -17.43 -13.96
C LEU A 7 -5.73 -18.57 -13.23
N ARG A 8 -4.52 -18.92 -13.68
CA ARG A 8 -3.71 -19.90 -12.96
C ARG A 8 -3.36 -19.30 -11.60
N PRO A 9 -3.59 -20.02 -10.49
CA PRO A 9 -3.12 -19.60 -9.18
C PRO A 9 -1.62 -19.32 -9.25
N LEU A 10 -1.13 -18.33 -8.49
CA LEU A 10 0.31 -18.12 -8.32
C LEU A 10 0.93 -19.43 -7.80
N PRO A 11 1.80 -20.10 -8.58
CA PRO A 11 2.30 -21.43 -8.20
C PRO A 11 3.10 -21.38 -6.90
N ASP A 12 3.80 -20.29 -6.64
CA ASP A 12 4.69 -20.11 -5.49
C ASP A 12 4.04 -19.31 -4.33
N GLY A 13 2.77 -18.88 -4.49
CA GLY A 13 2.10 -18.00 -3.53
C GLY A 13 2.50 -16.54 -3.67
N ALA A 14 2.45 -15.78 -2.57
CA ALA A 14 2.71 -14.34 -2.54
C ALA A 14 3.35 -13.88 -1.22
N ALA A 15 4.07 -12.76 -1.21
CA ALA A 15 4.58 -12.20 0.04
C ALA A 15 3.48 -11.47 0.83
N CYS A 16 3.43 -11.68 2.14
CA CYS A 16 2.57 -10.93 3.04
C CYS A 16 3.05 -9.48 3.14
N THR A 17 2.18 -8.52 2.88
CA THR A 17 2.53 -7.08 2.94
C THR A 17 2.80 -6.59 4.37
N ALA A 18 2.28 -7.28 5.40
CA ALA A 18 2.46 -6.89 6.79
C ALA A 18 3.77 -7.41 7.42
N CYS A 19 4.18 -8.64 7.11
CA CYS A 19 5.34 -9.27 7.77
C CYS A 19 6.40 -9.83 6.80
N GLY A 20 6.18 -9.71 5.49
CA GLY A 20 7.07 -10.23 4.44
C GLY A 20 7.07 -11.75 4.27
N ALA A 21 6.42 -12.51 5.16
CA ALA A 21 6.38 -13.97 5.06
C ALA A 21 5.59 -14.47 3.84
N THR A 22 5.95 -15.63 3.31
CA THR A 22 5.23 -16.23 2.17
C THR A 22 3.84 -16.74 2.57
N VAL A 23 2.82 -16.24 1.88
CA VAL A 23 1.45 -16.74 1.88
C VAL A 23 1.32 -17.80 0.76
N PRO A 24 1.11 -19.08 1.09
CA PRO A 24 1.02 -20.13 0.09
C PRO A 24 -0.25 -19.99 -0.76
N ALA A 25 -0.22 -20.46 -2.01
CA ALA A 25 -1.33 -20.35 -2.96
C ALA A 25 -2.68 -20.84 -2.42
N GLY A 26 -2.69 -21.92 -1.62
CA GLY A 26 -3.92 -22.45 -1.00
C GLY A 26 -4.57 -21.53 0.05
N ARG A 27 -3.90 -20.43 0.43
CA ARG A 27 -4.39 -19.37 1.32
C ARG A 27 -4.76 -18.09 0.57
N ILE A 28 -4.71 -18.11 -0.75
CA ILE A 28 -5.14 -17.01 -1.62
C ILE A 28 -6.51 -17.34 -2.17
N ARG A 29 -7.51 -16.52 -1.86
CA ARG A 29 -8.91 -16.76 -2.24
C ARG A 29 -9.36 -15.72 -3.26
N ILE A 30 -9.86 -16.16 -4.41
CA ILE A 30 -10.50 -15.26 -5.38
C ILE A 30 -11.87 -14.85 -4.83
N LEU A 31 -12.07 -13.54 -4.68
CA LEU A 31 -13.33 -12.94 -4.22
C LEU A 31 -14.24 -12.57 -5.39
N ALA A 32 -13.66 -12.05 -6.48
CA ALA A 32 -14.36 -11.65 -7.69
C ALA A 32 -13.44 -11.78 -8.90
N ARG A 33 -14.02 -11.93 -10.09
CA ARG A 33 -13.28 -12.01 -11.36
C ARG A 33 -14.03 -11.29 -12.49
N ARG A 34 -13.29 -10.56 -13.30
CA ARG A 34 -13.77 -9.96 -14.55
C ARG A 34 -12.64 -9.96 -15.57
N ASP A 35 -12.90 -10.57 -16.72
CA ASP A 35 -11.94 -10.67 -17.83
C ASP A 35 -10.59 -11.24 -17.35
N ASP A 36 -9.51 -10.49 -17.48
CA ASP A 36 -8.14 -10.84 -17.11
C ASP A 36 -7.76 -10.45 -15.67
N VAL A 37 -8.70 -9.92 -14.88
CA VAL A 37 -8.46 -9.42 -13.52
C VAL A 37 -9.29 -10.21 -12.50
N ALA A 38 -8.64 -10.61 -11.39
CA ALA A 38 -9.32 -11.11 -10.20
C ALA A 38 -8.96 -10.32 -8.96
N PHE A 39 -9.96 -10.05 -8.13
CA PHE A 39 -9.77 -9.60 -6.76
C PHE A 39 -9.51 -10.80 -5.89
N VAL A 40 -8.44 -10.75 -5.11
CA VAL A 40 -8.02 -11.83 -4.22
C VAL A 40 -7.86 -11.35 -2.79
N GLU A 41 -8.06 -12.26 -1.85
CA GLU A 41 -7.76 -12.12 -0.45
C GLU A 41 -6.57 -13.03 -0.11
N LEU A 42 -5.61 -12.49 0.65
CA LEU A 42 -4.46 -13.20 1.17
C LEU A 42 -4.57 -13.29 2.68
N ALA A 43 -4.65 -14.52 3.22
CA ALA A 43 -4.69 -14.76 4.66
C ALA A 43 -3.32 -15.26 5.16
N CYS A 44 -2.57 -14.41 5.88
CA CYS A 44 -1.25 -14.76 6.38
C CYS A 44 -1.33 -15.55 7.69
N HIS A 45 -0.87 -16.79 7.68
CA HIS A 45 -0.86 -17.64 8.88
C HIS A 45 0.22 -17.27 9.92
N GLN A 46 1.22 -16.48 9.54
CA GLN A 46 2.33 -16.09 10.41
C GLN A 46 1.93 -14.95 11.36
N CYS A 47 1.36 -13.86 10.82
CA CYS A 47 0.96 -12.69 11.61
C CYS A 47 -0.56 -12.52 11.75
N GLY A 48 -1.37 -13.35 11.06
CA GLY A 48 -2.83 -13.26 11.10
C GLY A 48 -3.41 -12.10 10.29
N SER A 49 -2.61 -11.39 9.50
CA SER A 49 -3.10 -10.31 8.65
C SER A 49 -3.90 -10.84 7.46
N ASP A 50 -4.98 -10.14 7.12
CA ASP A 50 -5.69 -10.30 5.85
C ASP A 50 -5.40 -9.10 4.94
N ALA A 51 -5.10 -9.37 3.67
CA ALA A 51 -4.84 -8.34 2.66
C ALA A 51 -5.66 -8.58 1.39
N LEU A 52 -6.04 -7.50 0.72
CA LEU A 52 -6.69 -7.55 -0.59
C LEU A 52 -5.68 -7.23 -1.69
N GLY A 53 -5.80 -7.91 -2.83
CA GLY A 53 -4.93 -7.70 -3.99
C GLY A 53 -5.65 -7.89 -5.32
N LEU A 54 -4.98 -7.49 -6.39
CA LEU A 54 -5.40 -7.67 -7.77
C LEU A 54 -4.47 -8.65 -8.47
N LEU A 55 -5.03 -9.75 -8.97
CA LEU A 55 -4.33 -10.71 -9.80
C LEU A 55 -4.65 -10.43 -11.27
N ILE A 56 -3.63 -10.13 -12.06
CA ILE A 56 -3.76 -9.82 -13.48
C ILE A 56 -3.13 -10.95 -14.29
N SER A 57 -3.92 -11.57 -15.17
CA SER A 57 -3.40 -12.50 -16.18
C SER A 57 -2.68 -11.73 -17.26
N SER A 58 -1.39 -11.97 -17.44
CA SER A 58 -0.70 -11.54 -18.64
C SER A 58 -1.11 -12.41 -19.82
N ASN A 59 -1.73 -11.82 -20.84
CA ASN A 59 -2.04 -12.50 -22.12
C ASN A 59 -0.80 -12.86 -22.97
N SER A 60 0.41 -12.72 -22.42
CA SER A 60 1.65 -13.17 -23.05
C SER A 60 1.84 -14.67 -22.82
N ILE A 61 2.20 -15.39 -23.88
CA ILE A 61 2.48 -16.84 -23.86
C ILE A 61 3.57 -17.20 -22.81
N ASP A 62 4.42 -16.23 -22.45
CA ASP A 62 5.51 -16.36 -21.47
C ASP A 62 5.34 -15.48 -20.21
N GLY A 63 4.20 -14.82 -20.04
CA GLY A 63 3.97 -13.93 -18.91
C GLY A 63 3.53 -14.69 -17.66
N ALA A 64 4.27 -14.54 -16.55
CA ALA A 64 3.82 -15.00 -15.25
C ALA A 64 2.66 -14.10 -14.74
N PRO A 65 1.64 -14.66 -14.06
CA PRO A 65 0.56 -13.87 -13.48
C PRO A 65 1.15 -12.87 -12.49
N LEU A 66 0.79 -11.60 -12.64
CA LEU A 66 1.23 -10.53 -11.75
C LEU A 66 0.21 -10.36 -10.64
N LEU A 67 0.66 -10.53 -9.40
CA LEU A 67 -0.12 -10.14 -8.24
C LEU A 67 0.31 -8.75 -7.81
N ASP A 68 -0.55 -7.78 -8.07
CA ASP A 68 -0.46 -6.43 -7.54
C ASP A 68 -1.12 -6.42 -6.16
N VAL A 69 -0.28 -6.59 -5.13
CA VAL A 69 -0.66 -6.26 -3.77
C VAL A 69 -0.11 -4.87 -3.51
N ALA A 70 -0.85 -4.01 -2.81
CA ALA A 70 -0.33 -2.76 -2.29
C ALA A 70 0.84 -3.07 -1.33
N GLY A 71 2.03 -3.23 -1.90
CA GLY A 71 3.27 -3.42 -1.19
C GLY A 71 3.79 -2.06 -0.75
N GLU A 72 4.47 -2.04 0.39
CA GLU A 72 5.38 -0.96 0.71
C GLU A 72 6.37 -0.84 -0.48
N PRO A 73 6.61 0.36 -1.04
CA PRO A 73 7.51 0.53 -2.16
C PRO A 73 8.87 -0.07 -1.79
N ASP A 74 9.47 -0.83 -2.72
CA ASP A 74 10.79 -1.43 -2.56
C ASP A 74 11.73 -0.42 -1.89
N ALA A 75 12.41 -0.87 -0.83
CA ALA A 75 13.26 -0.09 0.06
C ALA A 75 14.54 0.48 -0.63
N VAL A 76 14.52 0.70 -1.94
CA VAL A 76 15.50 1.48 -2.68
C VAL A 76 14.95 2.89 -2.83
N GLY A 77 15.00 3.65 -1.74
CA GLY A 77 14.68 5.08 -1.73
C GLY A 77 13.46 5.49 -0.89
N SER A 78 12.89 4.59 -0.07
CA SER A 78 11.80 4.98 0.83
C SER A 78 12.32 5.91 1.94
N ILE A 79 12.01 7.19 1.78
CA ILE A 79 12.10 8.26 2.78
C ILE A 79 11.11 8.08 3.95
N ILE A 80 10.34 6.99 3.97
CA ILE A 80 9.28 6.78 4.95
C ILE A 80 9.85 6.09 6.18
N ARG A 81 9.96 6.86 7.27
CA ARG A 81 10.29 6.32 8.60
C ARG A 81 9.12 5.49 9.14
N PRO A 82 9.36 4.44 9.94
CA PRO A 82 8.30 3.70 10.63
C PRO A 82 7.38 4.64 11.42
N ILE A 83 6.07 4.36 11.38
CA ILE A 83 5.08 5.09 12.16
C ILE A 83 5.34 4.86 13.65
N SER A 84 5.50 5.94 14.40
CA SER A 84 5.75 5.96 15.83
C SER A 84 4.49 6.27 16.64
N ASP A 85 4.52 6.01 17.95
CA ASP A 85 3.42 6.36 18.86
C ASP A 85 3.12 7.87 18.86
N ALA A 86 4.13 8.71 18.62
CA ALA A 86 3.96 10.15 18.49
C ALA A 86 3.15 10.52 17.24
N ASP A 87 3.34 9.78 16.13
CA ASP A 87 2.58 9.99 14.90
C ASP A 87 1.10 9.61 15.13
N VAL A 88 0.85 8.52 15.86
CA VAL A 88 -0.51 8.11 16.24
C VAL A 88 -1.18 9.18 17.10
N GLU A 89 -0.49 9.71 18.11
CA GLU A 89 -1.07 10.73 18.99
C GLU A 89 -1.35 12.05 18.24
N THR A 90 -0.49 12.41 17.28
CA THR A 90 -0.69 13.58 16.41
C THR A 90 -1.99 13.44 15.61
N VAL A 91 -2.18 12.31 14.94
CA VAL A 91 -3.41 12.03 14.17
C VAL A 91 -4.64 12.02 15.07
N ARG A 92 -4.55 11.50 16.31
CA ARG A 92 -5.68 11.50 17.26
C ARG A 92 -6.08 12.92 17.67
N ALA A 93 -5.11 13.79 17.95
CA ALA A 93 -5.37 15.18 18.30
C ALA A 93 -6.05 15.92 17.13
N ASP A 94 -5.56 15.70 15.90
CA ASP A 94 -6.12 16.33 14.70
C ASP A 94 -7.55 15.89 14.42
N LEU A 95 -7.83 14.59 14.54
CA LEU A 95 -9.18 14.04 14.36
C LEU A 95 -10.15 14.53 15.44
N ALA A 96 -9.68 14.75 16.68
CA ALA A 96 -10.51 15.28 17.76
C ALA A 96 -10.93 16.74 17.51
N ALA A 97 -10.11 17.51 16.80
CA ALA A 97 -10.41 18.89 16.42
C ALA A 97 -11.14 19.00 15.06
N TRP A 98 -11.35 17.88 14.35
CA TRP A 98 -11.87 17.90 12.99
C TRP A 98 -13.38 18.19 12.96
N THR A 99 -13.75 19.18 12.14
CA THR A 99 -15.14 19.65 11.97
C THR A 99 -15.85 19.04 10.76
N GLY A 100 -15.19 18.13 10.03
CA GLY A 100 -15.76 17.42 8.88
C GLY A 100 -15.43 17.98 7.50
N ASP A 101 -14.60 19.02 7.40
CA ASP A 101 -14.11 19.52 6.11
C ASP A 101 -12.82 18.79 5.71
N LEU A 102 -12.92 17.93 4.69
CA LEU A 102 -11.80 17.16 4.14
C LEU A 102 -10.86 18.03 3.28
N VAL A 103 -11.40 19.05 2.60
CA VAL A 103 -10.62 19.89 1.68
C VAL A 103 -9.71 20.83 2.48
N ASP A 104 -10.26 21.45 3.53
CA ASP A 104 -9.48 22.28 4.45
C ASP A 104 -8.42 21.48 5.22
N TRP A 105 -8.71 20.23 5.56
CA TRP A 105 -7.73 19.34 6.19
C TRP A 105 -6.57 18.99 5.26
N LEU A 106 -6.83 18.65 3.99
CA LEU A 106 -5.78 18.38 3.00
C LEU A 106 -4.91 19.63 2.74
N ALA A 107 -5.53 20.80 2.64
CA ALA A 107 -4.81 22.06 2.42
C ALA A 107 -3.84 22.42 3.56
N ARG A 108 -4.14 22.01 4.80
CA ARG A 108 -3.24 22.18 5.95
C ARG A 108 -2.05 21.24 5.92
N LEU A 109 -2.25 20.00 5.50
CA LEU A 109 -1.17 19.01 5.37
C LEU A 109 -0.20 19.37 4.25
N ASP A 110 -0.70 19.87 3.13
CA ASP A 110 0.14 20.34 2.01
C ASP A 110 0.88 21.65 2.33
N GLY A 111 0.46 22.38 3.37
CA GLY A 111 0.98 23.70 3.74
C GLY A 111 2.20 23.68 4.67
N ASP A 112 2.61 22.52 5.20
CA ASP A 112 3.69 22.40 6.19
C ASP A 112 5.10 22.23 5.57
N ASP A 113 5.20 22.25 4.23
CA ASP A 113 6.48 22.47 3.52
C ASP A 113 6.87 23.96 3.54
N GLY A 114 7.05 24.50 4.76
CA GLY A 114 7.55 25.85 5.01
C GLY A 114 9.09 25.95 4.85
N PRO A 115 9.62 27.03 4.24
CA PRO A 115 11.01 27.10 3.77
C PRO A 115 12.01 27.29 4.92
N GLY A 116 12.92 26.34 5.09
CA GLY A 116 14.10 26.49 5.95
C GLY A 116 15.07 27.55 5.40
N ASP A 117 15.17 28.64 6.16
CA ASP A 117 16.26 29.62 6.24
C ASP A 117 16.56 30.53 5.03
N ARG A 118 15.87 31.69 5.00
CA ARG A 118 16.46 32.95 4.53
C ARG A 118 16.07 34.14 5.43
N HIS A 119 16.85 34.42 6.47
CA HIS A 119 17.24 35.77 6.95
C HIS A 119 18.11 35.61 8.22
N GLY A 120 19.40 35.95 8.27
CA GLY A 120 20.01 37.30 8.19
C GLY A 120 20.97 37.45 9.41
N PRO A 121 21.86 38.46 9.52
CA PRO A 121 21.65 39.80 9.01
C PRO A 121 22.86 40.45 8.29
N ASP A 122 22.55 41.48 7.49
CA ASP A 122 23.47 42.60 7.26
C ASP A 122 23.89 43.22 8.60
N ALA A 123 25.20 43.35 8.81
CA ALA A 123 25.76 44.28 9.78
C ALA A 123 26.93 45.03 9.13
N ALA A 124 26.74 46.34 9.02
CA ALA A 124 27.69 47.33 8.57
C ALA A 124 29.01 47.29 9.37
N GLY A 125 30.10 47.63 8.67
CA GLY A 125 31.44 47.86 9.22
C GLY A 125 32.44 48.13 8.10
#